data_AF-A0A7R9VEX1-F1
#
_entry.id   AF-A0A7R9VEX1-F1
#
_cell.length_a   1.000
_cell.length_b   1.000
_cell.length_c   1.000
_cell.angle_alpha   90.00
_cell.angle_beta   90.00
_cell.angle_gamma   90.00
#
_symmetry.space_group_name_H-M   'P 1'
#
loop_
_entity.id
_entity.type
_entity.pdbx_description
1 polymer ?
#
loop_
_entity_poly.entity_id
_entity_poly.type
_entity_poly.pdbx_seq_one_letter_code
_entity_poly.pdbx_strand_id
1 'polypeptide(L)'
;QQQGQQQQQQLLSPEMQDLLDDTPEFDYLTHIVFRMYENKHVPVHAPERFRVEISFSPGAAYNPLEVSPQLGPHVLDTVPRVQLNEGIAETFAHVESLLTPYATPRKVSPSIYALQVALRAPSFRETKEAEAAAAAAAAASRPPPATGKPRVTLTSLLAQTQEDV
;
A
#
# COMPACT_ATOMS: atom_id res chain seq x y z
N GLN A 1 -10.40 0.98 38.65
CA GLN A 1 -9.24 0.13 38.30
C GLN A 1 -9.70 -0.81 37.21
N GLN A 2 -9.40 -0.51 35.95
CA GLN A 2 -9.60 -1.43 34.83
C GLN A 2 -8.23 -1.60 34.18
N GLN A 3 -7.51 -2.64 34.60
CA GLN A 3 -6.32 -3.10 33.93
C GLN A 3 -6.78 -3.81 32.66
N GLY A 4 -6.85 -3.08 31.54
CA GLY A 4 -6.88 -3.70 30.23
C GLY A 4 -5.57 -4.44 30.07
N GLN A 5 -5.65 -5.77 30.03
CA GLN A 5 -4.51 -6.63 29.71
C GLN A 5 -3.99 -6.19 28.34
N GLN A 6 -2.87 -5.47 28.33
CA GLN A 6 -2.08 -5.30 27.13
C GLN A 6 -1.52 -6.68 26.82
N GLN A 7 -2.25 -7.49 26.06
CA GLN A 7 -1.69 -8.67 25.44
C GLN A 7 -0.46 -8.18 24.68
N GLN A 8 0.72 -8.64 25.10
CA GLN A 8 1.97 -8.39 24.38
C GLN A 8 1.71 -8.80 22.94
N GLN A 9 1.67 -7.82 22.05
CA GLN A 9 1.50 -8.06 20.63
C GLN A 9 2.81 -8.67 20.14
N GLN A 10 2.82 -9.99 19.97
CA GLN A 10 3.99 -10.73 19.47
C GLN A 10 3.80 -10.96 17.98
N LEU A 11 4.87 -10.72 17.23
CA LEU A 11 4.88 -10.94 15.79
C LEU A 11 5.10 -12.43 15.43
N LEU A 12 5.73 -13.15 16.35
CA LEU A 12 6.15 -14.54 16.19
C LEU A 12 5.33 -15.41 17.13
N SER A 13 5.04 -16.64 16.72
CA SER A 13 4.47 -17.60 17.65
C SER A 13 5.51 -18.04 18.69
N PRO A 14 5.10 -18.46 19.90
CA PRO A 14 6.03 -18.96 20.91
C PRO A 14 6.90 -20.12 20.40
N GLU A 15 6.31 -21.05 19.65
CA GLU A 15 7.03 -22.18 19.04
C GLU A 15 8.10 -21.70 18.04
N MET A 16 7.80 -20.66 17.27
CA MET A 16 8.74 -20.10 16.30
C MET A 16 9.80 -19.22 16.96
N GLN A 17 9.50 -18.63 18.12
CA GLN A 17 10.50 -17.98 18.96
C GLN A 17 11.49 -19.00 19.52
N ASP A 18 11.00 -20.12 20.06
CA ASP A 18 11.85 -21.23 20.53
C ASP A 18 12.73 -21.77 19.40
N LEU A 19 12.19 -21.93 18.19
CA LEU A 19 12.97 -22.34 17.01
C LEU A 19 14.14 -21.40 16.70
N LEU A 20 13.93 -20.08 16.81
CA LEU A 20 14.98 -19.10 16.58
C LEU A 20 16.03 -19.12 17.70
N ASP A 21 15.59 -19.29 18.95
CA ASP A 21 16.48 -19.33 20.13
C ASP A 21 17.30 -20.63 20.18
N ASP A 22 16.74 -21.75 19.73
CA ASP A 22 17.39 -23.06 19.67
C ASP A 22 18.30 -23.22 18.43
N THR A 23 18.22 -22.30 17.45
CA THR A 23 19.12 -22.34 16.30
C THR A 23 20.54 -21.97 16.74
N PRO A 24 21.53 -22.89 16.63
CA PRO A 24 22.84 -22.73 17.26
C PRO A 24 23.68 -21.63 16.61
N GLU A 25 23.53 -21.41 15.31
CA GLU A 25 24.25 -20.39 14.55
C GLU A 25 23.41 -19.90 13.37
N PHE A 26 23.51 -18.60 13.08
CA PHE A 26 23.01 -18.01 11.84
C PHE A 26 24.17 -17.84 10.85
N ASP A 27 24.24 -18.74 9.88
CA ASP A 27 25.28 -18.78 8.87
C ASP A 27 24.96 -17.85 7.67
N TYR A 28 25.83 -17.84 6.66
CA TYR A 28 25.64 -17.05 5.43
C TYR A 28 24.38 -17.45 4.64
N LEU A 29 23.90 -18.68 4.79
CA LEU A 29 22.71 -19.19 4.10
C LEU A 29 21.43 -19.06 4.95
N THR A 30 21.55 -18.53 6.16
CA THR A 30 20.43 -18.28 7.05
C THR A 30 19.70 -17.01 6.63
N HIS A 31 18.37 -17.07 6.53
CA HIS A 31 17.55 -15.96 6.06
C HIS A 31 16.30 -15.77 6.92
N ILE A 32 16.05 -14.54 7.34
CA ILE A 32 14.71 -14.09 7.76
C ILE A 32 14.14 -13.27 6.59
N VAL A 33 13.04 -13.75 6.00
CA VAL A 33 12.44 -13.18 4.80
C VAL A 33 11.09 -12.55 5.14
N PHE A 34 10.98 -11.25 4.90
CA PHE A 34 9.72 -10.51 4.91
C PHE A 34 9.16 -10.46 3.48
N ARG A 35 7.94 -10.95 3.29
CA ARG A 35 7.22 -10.87 2.00
C ARG A 35 5.94 -10.08 2.19
N MET A 36 5.83 -8.98 1.47
CA MET A 36 4.60 -8.19 1.45
C MET A 36 3.82 -8.47 0.18
N TYR A 37 2.53 -8.76 0.33
CA TYR A 37 1.56 -8.93 -0.75
C TYR A 37 0.58 -7.76 -0.72
N GLU A 38 0.19 -7.31 -1.91
CA GLU A 38 -0.80 -6.25 -2.09
C GLU A 38 -2.06 -6.81 -2.77
N ASN A 39 -3.22 -6.63 -2.15
CA ASN A 39 -4.51 -6.86 -2.77
C ASN A 39 -5.04 -5.57 -3.41
N LYS A 40 -4.89 -5.43 -4.72
CA LYS A 40 -5.31 -4.24 -5.47
C LYS A 40 -6.82 -4.04 -5.58
N HIS A 41 -7.62 -5.05 -5.24
CA HIS A 41 -9.09 -4.95 -5.23
C HIS A 41 -9.62 -4.22 -3.99
N VAL A 42 -8.76 -3.95 -3.02
CA VAL A 42 -9.09 -3.31 -1.76
C VAL A 42 -8.63 -1.85 -1.78
N PRO A 43 -9.40 -0.89 -1.21
CA PRO A 43 -8.99 0.51 -1.09
C PRO A 43 -7.61 0.69 -0.46
N VAL A 44 -6.88 1.74 -0.87
CA VAL A 44 -5.49 2.00 -0.44
C VAL A 44 -5.34 2.07 1.08
N HIS A 45 -6.36 2.59 1.75
CA HIS A 45 -6.33 2.85 3.19
C HIS A 45 -6.85 1.68 4.03
N ALA A 46 -7.30 0.59 3.40
CA ALA A 46 -7.85 -0.52 4.16
C ALA A 46 -6.71 -1.38 4.74
N PRO A 47 -6.78 -1.78 6.02
CA PRO A 47 -5.72 -2.53 6.69
C PRO A 47 -5.44 -3.90 6.04
N GLU A 48 -6.44 -4.49 5.40
CA GLU A 48 -6.34 -5.80 4.73
C GLU A 48 -5.70 -5.75 3.34
N ARG A 49 -5.39 -4.55 2.81
CA ARG A 49 -4.74 -4.40 1.51
C ARG A 49 -3.35 -5.00 1.48
N PHE A 50 -2.58 -4.83 2.56
CA PHE A 50 -1.21 -5.28 2.65
C PHE A 50 -1.08 -6.40 3.68
N ARG A 51 -0.60 -7.55 3.23
CA ARG A 51 -0.32 -8.72 4.07
C ARG A 51 1.16 -8.98 4.07
N VAL A 52 1.72 -9.27 5.24
CA VAL A 52 3.14 -9.52 5.44
C VAL A 52 3.31 -10.94 5.99
N GLU A 53 4.07 -11.75 5.26
CA GLU A 53 4.55 -13.04 5.72
C GLU A 53 6.00 -12.91 6.16
N ILE A 54 6.35 -13.55 7.25
CA ILE A 54 7.70 -13.61 7.79
C ILE A 54 8.07 -15.08 7.85
N SER A 55 9.22 -15.42 7.29
CA SER A 55 9.69 -16.79 7.24
C SER A 55 11.16 -16.89 7.56
N PHE A 56 11.55 -18.01 8.15
CA PHE A 56 12.92 -18.33 8.53
C PHE A 56 13.44 -19.50 7.71
N SER A 57 14.67 -19.37 7.25
CA SER A 57 15.45 -20.44 6.62
C SER A 57 16.69 -20.63 7.49
N PRO A 58 16.93 -21.81 8.10
CA PRO A 58 18.18 -22.08 8.82
C PRO A 58 19.36 -22.36 7.86
N GLY A 59 19.14 -22.25 6.55
CA GLY A 59 20.21 -22.35 5.55
C GLY A 59 20.59 -23.80 5.23
N ALA A 60 21.90 -24.06 5.22
CA ALA A 60 22.41 -25.42 5.13
C ALA A 60 22.16 -26.10 6.47
N ALA A 61 21.56 -27.30 6.47
CA ALA A 61 21.17 -28.05 7.67
C ALA A 61 22.38 -28.61 8.44
N TYR A 62 23.38 -27.77 8.74
CA TYR A 62 24.68 -28.16 9.22
C TYR A 62 25.09 -27.27 10.38
N ASN A 63 25.47 -27.92 11.49
CA ASN A 63 26.06 -27.24 12.63
C ASN A 63 27.59 -27.33 12.53
N PRO A 64 28.31 -26.23 12.23
CA PRO A 64 29.77 -26.25 12.16
C PRO A 64 30.45 -26.46 13.51
N LEU A 65 29.71 -26.33 14.62
CA LEU A 65 30.19 -26.61 15.98
C LEU A 65 30.19 -28.11 16.28
N GLU A 66 29.52 -28.92 15.47
CA GLU A 66 29.53 -30.38 15.56
C GLU A 66 30.56 -30.98 14.58
N VAL A 67 31.26 -32.03 15.02
CA VAL A 67 32.31 -32.66 14.21
C VAL A 67 31.67 -33.43 13.05
N SER A 68 31.80 -32.92 11.83
CA SER A 68 31.38 -33.65 10.62
C SER A 68 32.30 -34.86 10.33
N PRO A 69 31.73 -36.03 9.96
CA PRO A 69 32.51 -37.12 9.40
C PRO A 69 33.07 -36.70 8.04
N GLN A 70 34.39 -36.77 7.88
CA GLN A 70 35.16 -36.27 6.72
C GLN A 70 34.87 -36.98 5.37
N LEU A 71 33.74 -37.71 5.25
CA LEU A 71 33.37 -38.55 4.11
C LEU A 71 31.97 -38.24 3.53
N GLY A 72 31.39 -37.09 3.84
CA GLY A 72 30.10 -36.66 3.28
C GLY A 72 30.16 -36.10 1.86
N PRO A 73 29.02 -35.95 1.16
CA PRO A 73 28.93 -35.22 -0.11
C PRO A 73 29.45 -33.78 0.02
N HIS A 74 29.98 -33.23 -1.08
CA HIS A 74 30.56 -31.87 -1.12
C HIS A 74 29.54 -30.73 -1.10
N VAL A 75 28.25 -31.05 -1.02
CA VAL A 75 27.13 -30.11 -0.95
C VAL A 75 26.31 -30.48 0.27
N LEU A 76 25.96 -29.46 1.06
CA LEU A 76 25.06 -29.60 2.20
C LEU A 76 23.61 -29.44 1.75
N ASP A 77 22.72 -30.26 2.31
CA ASP A 77 21.29 -30.13 2.06
C ASP A 77 20.75 -28.85 2.70
N THR A 78 19.80 -28.21 2.01
CA THR A 78 19.13 -26.99 2.50
C THR A 78 17.79 -27.36 3.15
N VAL A 79 17.47 -26.72 4.27
CA VAL A 79 16.17 -26.90 4.92
C VAL A 79 15.14 -25.97 4.29
N PRO A 80 13.91 -26.44 4.01
CA PRO A 80 12.81 -25.58 3.62
C PRO A 80 12.54 -24.47 4.63
N ARG A 81 12.07 -23.33 4.15
CA ARG A 81 11.67 -22.21 5.00
C ARG A 81 10.42 -22.53 5.82
N VAL A 82 10.39 -22.06 7.05
CA VAL A 82 9.27 -22.15 7.99
C VAL A 82 8.66 -20.76 8.17
N GLN A 83 7.33 -20.65 8.27
CA GLN A 83 6.68 -19.38 8.60
C GLN A 83 6.82 -19.08 10.09
N LEU A 84 7.12 -17.82 10.42
CA LEU A 84 7.34 -17.39 11.80
C LEU A 84 6.09 -16.78 12.47
N ASN A 85 5.15 -16.26 11.69
CA ASN A 85 3.95 -15.58 12.21
C ASN A 85 3.03 -16.55 12.97
N GLU A 86 2.21 -16.03 13.91
CA GLU A 86 1.17 -16.81 14.61
C GLU A 86 0.04 -17.34 13.69
N GLY A 87 0.00 -16.89 12.43
CA GLY A 87 -0.97 -17.34 11.42
C GLY A 87 -0.40 -17.25 10.01
N ILE A 88 -1.29 -17.19 9.01
CA ILE A 88 -0.88 -17.23 7.59
C ILE A 88 -0.08 -15.98 7.19
N ALA A 89 -0.52 -14.80 7.63
CA ALA A 89 0.11 -13.51 7.35
C ALA A 89 -0.43 -12.42 8.28
N GLU A 90 0.39 -11.42 8.56
CA GLU A 90 0.05 -10.26 9.37
C GLU A 90 -0.33 -9.04 8.55
N THR A 91 -1.05 -8.08 9.15
CA THR A 91 -1.31 -6.79 8.48
C THR A 91 -0.07 -5.90 8.52
N PHE A 92 0.18 -5.14 7.46
CA PHE A 92 1.32 -4.22 7.43
C PHE A 92 1.32 -3.21 8.60
N ALA A 93 0.14 -2.65 8.92
CA ALA A 93 0.00 -1.70 10.03
C ALA A 93 0.40 -2.31 11.38
N HIS A 94 0.08 -3.58 11.59
CA HIS A 94 0.48 -4.28 12.81
C HIS A 94 1.99 -4.46 12.88
N VAL A 95 2.62 -4.97 11.81
CA VAL A 95 4.08 -5.13 11.73
C VAL A 95 4.79 -3.80 11.92
N GLU A 96 4.31 -2.73 11.27
CA GLU A 96 4.85 -1.38 11.43
C GLU A 96 4.78 -0.92 12.89
N SER A 97 3.64 -1.13 13.57
CA SER A 97 3.49 -0.74 14.98
C SER A 97 4.50 -1.43 15.90
N LEU A 98 4.84 -2.69 15.61
CA LEU A 98 5.80 -3.48 16.38
C LEU A 98 7.26 -3.12 16.08
N LEU A 99 7.57 -2.76 14.83
CA LEU A 99 8.93 -2.41 14.41
C LEU A 99 9.27 -0.93 14.68
N THR A 100 8.27 -0.06 14.79
CA THR A 100 8.45 1.39 15.02
C THR A 100 9.35 1.71 16.23
N PRO A 101 9.22 1.05 17.40
CA PRO A 101 10.10 1.31 18.55
C PRO A 101 11.59 1.01 18.28
N TYR A 102 11.89 0.13 17.34
CA TYR A 102 13.25 -0.27 16.97
C TYR A 102 13.80 0.52 15.78
N ALA A 103 12.97 1.32 15.12
CA ALA A 103 13.37 2.09 13.96
C ALA A 103 14.16 3.34 14.37
N THR A 104 15.34 3.53 13.80
CA THR A 104 16.08 4.79 13.92
C THR A 104 15.24 5.92 13.30
N PRO A 105 15.03 7.06 14.00
CA PRO A 105 14.28 8.17 13.45
C PRO A 105 14.96 8.64 12.16
N ARG A 106 14.24 8.56 11.05
CA ARG A 106 14.77 8.95 9.75
C ARG A 106 15.07 10.43 9.78
N LYS A 107 16.33 10.81 9.48
CA LYS A 107 16.66 12.19 9.12
C LYS A 107 15.99 12.48 7.76
N VAL A 108 14.80 13.06 7.79
CA VAL A 108 14.12 13.49 6.56
C VAL A 108 14.84 14.74 6.07
N SER A 109 15.76 14.57 5.13
CA SER A 109 16.17 15.71 4.30
C SER A 109 14.99 16.05 3.38
N PRO A 110 14.61 17.33 3.27
CA PRO A 110 13.55 17.71 2.35
C PRO A 110 13.98 17.31 0.94
N SER A 111 13.07 16.65 0.21
CA SER A 111 13.30 16.33 -1.20
C SER A 111 13.45 17.63 -1.96
N ILE A 112 14.68 17.91 -2.42
CA ILE A 112 14.99 19.08 -3.26
C ILE A 112 14.05 19.13 -4.46
N TYR A 113 13.73 17.96 -5.04
CA TYR A 113 12.81 17.86 -6.16
C TYR A 113 11.37 18.28 -5.78
N ALA A 114 10.85 17.81 -4.64
CA ALA A 114 9.54 18.22 -4.18
C ALA A 114 9.47 19.73 -3.90
N LEU A 115 10.54 20.31 -3.34
CA LEU A 115 10.67 21.75 -3.14
C LEU A 115 10.74 22.51 -4.47
N GLN A 116 11.53 22.04 -5.43
CA GLN A 116 11.62 22.64 -6.77
C GLN A 116 10.28 22.64 -7.50
N VAL A 117 9.53 21.54 -7.40
CA VAL A 117 8.19 21.43 -7.98
C VAL A 117 7.21 22.38 -7.27
N ALA A 118 7.23 22.42 -5.93
CA ALA A 118 6.37 23.33 -5.16
C ALA A 118 6.68 24.81 -5.43
N LEU A 119 7.96 25.15 -5.60
CA LEU A 119 8.42 26.52 -5.91
C LEU A 119 8.15 26.92 -7.36
N ARG A 120 8.07 25.95 -8.29
CA ARG A 120 7.75 26.18 -9.70
C ARG A 120 6.25 26.12 -10.00
N ALA A 121 5.46 25.56 -9.08
CA ALA A 121 4.01 25.54 -9.22
C ALA A 121 3.46 26.98 -9.13
N PRO A 122 2.60 27.40 -10.06
CA PRO A 122 1.94 28.70 -9.96
C PRO A 122 1.13 28.75 -8.68
N SER A 123 1.15 29.89 -8.01
CA SER A 123 0.41 30.07 -6.77
C SER A 123 -1.10 29.89 -7.02
N PHE A 124 -1.82 29.42 -6.00
CA PHE A 124 -3.28 29.24 -6.09
C PHE A 124 -4.03 30.52 -6.50
N ARG A 125 -3.45 31.69 -6.26
CA ARG A 125 -3.99 32.98 -6.71
C ARG A 125 -3.77 33.19 -8.21
N GLU A 126 -2.57 32.91 -8.72
CA GLU A 126 -2.24 33.02 -10.15
C GLU A 126 -3.05 32.04 -11.00
N THR A 127 -3.31 30.82 -10.52
CA THR A 127 -4.15 29.86 -11.24
C THR A 127 -5.60 30.33 -11.33
N LYS A 128 -6.15 30.89 -10.25
CA LYS A 128 -7.53 31.40 -10.21
C LYS A 128 -7.71 32.66 -11.06
N GLU A 129 -6.69 33.53 -11.10
CA GLU A 129 -6.67 34.71 -11.98
C GLU A 129 -6.50 34.33 -13.45
N ALA A 130 -5.66 33.35 -13.76
CA ALA A 130 -5.49 32.83 -15.12
C ALA A 130 -6.75 32.11 -15.63
N GLU A 131 -7.45 31.36 -14.77
CA GLU A 131 -8.72 30.70 -15.09
C GLU A 131 -9.84 31.72 -15.32
N ALA A 132 -9.91 32.77 -14.51
CA ALA A 132 -10.85 33.88 -14.71
C ALA A 132 -10.56 34.65 -16.02
N ALA A 133 -9.28 34.90 -16.34
CA ALA A 133 -8.87 35.54 -17.58
C ALA A 133 -9.16 34.68 -18.81
N ALA A 134 -8.94 33.36 -18.73
CA ALA A 134 -9.28 32.41 -19.80
C ALA A 134 -10.80 32.32 -20.02
N ALA A 135 -11.60 32.32 -18.95
CA ALA A 135 -13.06 32.35 -19.03
C ALA A 135 -13.57 33.66 -19.66
N ALA A 136 -12.95 34.80 -19.34
CA ALA A 136 -13.29 36.09 -19.95
C ALA A 136 -12.94 36.15 -21.45
N ALA A 137 -11.78 35.61 -21.86
CA ALA A 137 -11.38 35.51 -23.27
C ALA A 137 -12.29 34.56 -24.07
N ALA A 138 -12.73 33.46 -23.46
CA ALA A 138 -13.71 32.55 -24.07
C ALA A 138 -15.11 33.18 -24.21
N ALA A 139 -15.51 34.06 -23.29
CA ALA A 139 -16.76 34.80 -23.39
C ALA A 139 -16.71 35.89 -24.48
N ALA A 140 -15.57 36.55 -24.67
CA ALA A 140 -15.38 37.60 -25.68
C ALA A 140 -15.30 37.08 -27.13
N SER A 141 -15.03 35.78 -27.32
CA SER A 141 -14.95 35.13 -28.63
C SER A 141 -16.25 34.43 -29.07
N ARG A 142 -17.33 34.53 -28.29
CA ARG A 142 -18.64 33.95 -28.67
C ARG A 142 -19.34 34.82 -29.72
N PRO A 143 -19.73 34.27 -30.89
CA PRO A 143 -20.55 35.00 -31.86
C PRO A 143 -21.93 35.32 -31.28
N PRO A 144 -22.58 36.44 -31.69
CA PRO A 144 -23.87 36.83 -31.16
C PRO A 144 -24.95 35.78 -31.47
N PRO A 145 -25.95 35.61 -30.58
CA PRO A 145 -27.01 34.63 -30.79
C PRO A 145 -27.79 34.99 -32.06
N ALA A 146 -27.91 34.01 -32.97
CA ALA A 146 -28.75 34.14 -34.16
C ALA A 146 -30.19 34.44 -33.74
N THR A 147 -30.77 35.48 -34.32
CA THR A 147 -32.16 35.89 -34.11
C THR A 147 -33.11 34.74 -34.44
N GLY A 148 -33.77 34.22 -33.39
CA GLY A 148 -34.56 33.00 -33.44
C GLY A 148 -35.80 33.13 -34.33
N LYS A 149 -36.00 32.13 -35.19
CA LYS A 149 -37.33 31.75 -35.67
C LYS A 149 -38.12 31.14 -34.50
N PRO A 150 -39.43 31.35 -34.41
CA PRO A 150 -40.24 30.84 -33.30
C PRO A 150 -40.22 29.31 -33.26
N ARG A 151 -39.84 28.77 -32.10
CA ARG A 151 -39.80 27.35 -31.77
C ARG A 151 -41.23 26.87 -31.53
N VAL A 152 -41.76 26.07 -32.45
CA VAL A 152 -43.04 25.38 -32.26
C VAL A 152 -42.86 24.36 -31.13
N THR A 153 -43.61 24.53 -30.05
CA THR A 153 -43.67 23.59 -28.92
C THR A 153 -44.55 22.40 -29.26
N LEU A 154 -44.12 21.21 -28.82
CA LEU A 154 -44.72 19.89 -29.08
C LEU A 154 -46.05 19.64 -28.34
N THR A 155 -46.77 20.72 -27.99
CA THR A 155 -48.02 20.67 -27.21
C THR A 155 -49.27 20.80 -28.11
N SER A 156 -49.12 20.90 -29.43
CA SER A 156 -50.23 21.03 -30.38
C SER A 156 -50.63 19.74 -31.12
N LEU A 157 -50.06 18.58 -30.77
CA LEU A 157 -50.27 17.34 -31.54
C LEU A 157 -51.18 16.29 -30.85
N LEU A 158 -51.99 16.67 -29.86
CA LEU A 158 -52.87 15.74 -29.12
C LEU A 158 -54.30 16.28 -28.90
N ALA A 159 -54.86 17.05 -29.84
CA ALA A 159 -56.24 17.56 -29.74
C ALA A 159 -57.11 17.30 -30.98
N GLN A 160 -56.74 16.38 -31.88
CA GLN A 160 -57.57 16.02 -33.03
C GLN A 160 -57.47 14.52 -33.31
N THR A 161 -58.23 13.72 -32.57
CA THR A 161 -58.77 12.41 -33.00
C THR A 161 -59.72 11.89 -31.94
N GLN A 162 -60.83 12.60 -31.74
CA GLN A 162 -62.04 12.02 -31.17
C GLN A 162 -63.21 12.93 -31.53
N GLU A 163 -64.06 12.44 -32.42
CA GLU A 163 -65.45 12.81 -32.74
C GLU A 163 -65.64 12.53 -34.23
N ASP A 164 -66.03 11.30 -34.59
CA ASP A 164 -67.28 11.07 -35.31
C ASP A 164 -67.59 9.57 -35.41
N VAL A 165 -68.89 9.32 -35.33
CA VAL A 165 -69.62 8.05 -35.15
C VAL A 165 -69.59 7.15 -36.39
#